data_AF-A0A356Q0B6-F1
#
_entry.id   AF-A0A356Q0B6-F1
#
_cell.length_a   1.000
_cell.length_b   1.000
_cell.length_c   1.000
_cell.angle_alpha   90.00
_cell.angle_beta   90.00
_cell.angle_gamma   90.00
#
_symmetry.space_group_name_H-M   'P 1'
#
loop_
_entity.id
_entity.type
_entity.pdbx_description
1 polymer ?
#
loop_
_entity_poly.entity_id
_entity_poly.type
_entity_poly.pdbx_seq_one_letter_code
_entity_poly.pdbx_strand_id
1 'polypeptide(L)'
;RMRVWERGVGITMACGSGACASGVAIARRGLGEDENRIVMDGGAVTISWNRDTSHVLMTGPVSYVATGQLSAEITALLEADNG
;
A
#
# COMPACT_ATOMS: atom_id res chain seq x y z
N ARG A 1 10.94 2.37 10.13
CA ARG A 1 9.51 2.14 10.47
C ARG A 1 8.74 3.42 10.18
N MET A 2 7.52 3.33 9.65
CA MET A 2 6.67 4.50 9.36
C MET A 2 5.22 4.27 9.84
N ARG A 3 4.48 5.37 9.99
CA ARG A 3 3.01 5.43 10.07
C ARG A 3 2.52 6.46 9.05
N VAL A 4 1.31 6.30 8.55
CA VAL A 4 0.75 7.14 7.49
C VAL A 4 -0.61 7.68 7.89
N TRP A 5 -0.84 8.95 7.58
CA TRP A 5 -2.16 9.56 7.57
C TRP A 5 -2.56 9.76 6.11
N GLU A 6 -3.51 8.96 5.63
CA GLU A 6 -4.01 9.06 4.26
C GLU A 6 -5.07 10.16 4.14
N ARG A 7 -4.96 10.97 3.08
CA ARG A 7 -5.86 12.09 2.83
C ARG A 7 -7.30 11.59 2.67
N GLY A 8 -8.19 12.03 3.55
CA GLY A 8 -9.60 11.65 3.55
C GLY A 8 -9.91 10.30 4.22
N VAL A 9 -8.91 9.60 4.77
CA VAL A 9 -9.09 8.28 5.41
C VAL A 9 -8.61 8.29 6.87
N GLY A 10 -7.50 8.98 7.16
CA GLY A 10 -6.88 8.98 8.49
C GLY A 10 -5.73 7.98 8.60
N ILE A 11 -5.49 7.45 9.81
CA ILE A 11 -4.45 6.44 10.03
C ILE A 11 -4.87 5.11 9.42
N THR A 12 -4.05 4.57 8.51
CA THR A 12 -4.24 3.24 7.91
C THR A 12 -3.15 2.26 8.36
N MET A 13 -3.45 0.97 8.30
CA MET A 13 -2.50 -0.10 8.68
C MET A 13 -1.30 -0.16 7.71
N ALA A 14 -1.52 0.12 6.43
CA ALA A 14 -0.49 0.12 5.40
C ALA A 14 -0.88 1.06 4.25
N CYS A 15 0.11 1.67 3.61
CA CYS A 15 -0.06 2.47 2.41
C CYS A 15 1.09 2.17 1.44
N GLY A 16 0.79 1.52 0.31
CA GLY A 16 1.83 1.09 -0.65
C GLY A 16 2.58 2.27 -1.29
N SER A 17 1.86 3.26 -1.80
CA SER A 17 2.47 4.46 -2.38
C SER A 17 3.23 5.30 -1.34
N GLY A 18 2.73 5.38 -0.11
CA GLY A 18 3.43 6.02 1.00
C GLY A 18 4.73 5.31 1.38
N ALA A 19 4.75 3.98 1.33
CA ALA A 19 5.96 3.18 1.53
C ALA A 19 6.98 3.42 0.41
N CYS A 20 6.57 3.41 -0.86
CA CYS A 20 7.43 3.76 -2.00
C CYS A 20 8.05 5.15 -1.84
N ALA A 21 7.23 6.16 -1.52
CA ALA A 21 7.71 7.53 -1.32
C ALA A 21 8.72 7.62 -0.18
N SER A 22 8.48 6.90 0.92
CA SER A 22 9.39 6.83 2.06
C SER A 22 10.71 6.18 1.69
N GLY A 23 10.68 5.05 0.96
CA GLY A 23 11.89 4.35 0.53
C GLY A 23 12.77 5.18 -0.41
N VAL A 24 12.16 5.88 -1.37
CA VAL A 24 12.88 6.84 -2.23
C VAL A 24 13.44 8.00 -1.41
N ALA A 25 12.67 8.56 -0.46
CA ALA A 25 13.14 9.68 0.36
C ALA A 25 14.35 9.29 1.24
N ILE A 26 14.37 8.07 1.78
CA ILE A 26 15.49 7.52 2.55
C ILE A 26 16.74 7.44 1.66
N ALA A 27 16.62 6.78 0.51
CA ALA A 27 17.72 6.60 -0.44
C ALA A 27 18.26 7.94 -0.98
N ARG A 28 17.38 8.88 -1.33
CA ARG A 28 17.77 10.22 -1.80
C ARG A 28 18.51 11.05 -0.77
N ARG A 29 18.22 10.84 0.51
CA ARG A 29 18.87 11.56 1.63
C ARG A 29 20.12 10.88 2.14
N GLY A 30 20.53 9.74 1.56
CA GLY A 30 21.66 8.95 2.05
C GLY A 30 21.43 8.35 3.44
N LEU A 31 20.17 8.20 3.84
CA LEU A 31 19.78 7.65 5.15
C LEU A 31 19.62 6.12 5.13
N GLY A 32 19.79 5.52 3.95
CA GLY A 32 19.70 4.09 3.71
C GLY A 32 19.99 3.77 2.25
N GLU A 33 20.00 2.49 1.95
CA GLU A 33 20.29 1.97 0.60
C GLU A 33 19.09 2.18 -0.35
N ASP A 34 19.39 2.05 -1.64
CA ASP A 34 18.39 2.12 -2.71
C ASP A 34 17.35 1.00 -2.62
N GLU A 35 17.74 -0.15 -2.06
CA GLU A 35 16.83 -1.17 -1.58
C GLU A 35 16.67 -1.07 -0.06
N ASN A 36 15.45 -0.86 0.42
CA ASN A 36 15.19 -0.72 1.85
C ASN A 36 13.84 -1.32 2.28
N ARG A 37 13.80 -1.74 3.55
CA ARG A 37 12.62 -2.37 4.15
C ARG A 37 11.78 -1.35 4.93
N ILE A 38 10.55 -1.16 4.49
CA ILE A 38 9.58 -0.27 5.13
C ILE A 38 8.63 -1.09 6.01
N VAL A 39 8.72 -0.89 7.32
CA VAL A 39 7.85 -1.51 8.32
C VAL A 39 6.70 -0.54 8.66
N MET A 40 5.47 -1.01 8.46
CA MET A 40 4.20 -0.36 8.80
C MET A 40 3.47 -1.19 9.88
N ASP A 41 2.29 -0.75 10.32
CA ASP A 41 1.52 -1.48 11.34
C ASP A 41 0.84 -2.75 10.79
N GLY A 42 0.48 -2.76 9.50
CA GLY A 42 -0.13 -3.89 8.80
C GLY A 42 0.87 -4.88 8.18
N GLY A 43 2.18 -4.65 8.34
CA GLY A 43 3.22 -5.51 7.77
C GLY A 43 4.41 -4.73 7.23
N ALA A 44 5.27 -5.41 6.48
CA ALA A 44 6.47 -4.81 5.92
C ALA A 44 6.59 -5.11 4.43
N VAL A 45 7.12 -4.15 3.68
CA VAL A 45 7.42 -4.25 2.25
C VAL A 45 8.89 -3.91 2.01
N THR A 46 9.44 -4.42 0.92
CA THR A 46 10.74 -4.03 0.38
C THR A 46 10.51 -3.05 -0.76
N ILE A 47 11.21 -1.92 -0.72
CA ILE A 47 11.22 -0.90 -1.77
C ILE A 47 12.59 -0.92 -2.43
N SER A 48 12.62 -1.03 -3.75
CA SER A 48 13.84 -0.93 -4.56
C SER A 48 13.69 0.25 -5.51
N TRP A 49 14.55 1.25 -5.37
CA TRP A 49 14.56 2.44 -6.24
C TRP A 49 15.73 2.37 -7.22
N ASN A 50 15.43 2.26 -8.51
CA ASN A 50 16.43 2.31 -9.56
C ASN A 50 16.73 3.77 -9.93
N ARG A 51 17.94 4.24 -9.64
CA ARG A 51 18.34 5.64 -9.89
C ARG A 51 18.42 5.99 -11.37
N ASP A 52 18.84 5.05 -12.21
CA ASP A 52 19.05 5.28 -13.64
C ASP A 52 17.73 5.49 -14.40
N THR A 53 16.72 4.70 -14.04
CA THR A 53 15.40 4.72 -14.69
C THR A 53 14.35 5.48 -13.88
N SER A 54 14.67 5.86 -12.65
CA SER A 54 13.75 6.43 -11.66
C SER A 54 12.55 5.55 -11.29
N HIS A 55 12.51 4.27 -11.71
CA HIS A 55 11.46 3.34 -11.32
C HIS A 55 11.57 2.91 -9.86
N VAL A 56 10.42 2.73 -9.22
CA VAL A 56 10.28 2.23 -7.86
C VAL A 56 9.53 0.91 -7.90
N LEU A 57 10.16 -0.17 -7.44
CA LEU A 57 9.53 -1.46 -7.25
C LEU A 57 9.19 -1.66 -5.78
N MET A 58 8.00 -2.21 -5.53
CA MET A 58 7.54 -2.58 -4.19
C MET A 58 7.22 -4.07 -4.17
N THR A 59 7.84 -4.79 -3.25
CA THR A 59 7.59 -6.22 -3.01
C THR A 59 7.03 -6.41 -1.61
N GLY A 60 5.89 -7.10 -1.50
CA GLY A 60 5.23 -7.35 -0.24
C GLY A 60 4.34 -8.60 -0.30
N PRO A 61 3.92 -9.11 0.86
CA PRO A 61 3.03 -10.26 0.92
C PRO A 61 1.62 -9.90 0.43
N VAL A 62 0.93 -10.90 -0.11
CA VAL A 62 -0.51 -10.86 -0.39
C VAL A 62 -1.17 -12.05 0.30
N SER A 63 -2.43 -11.91 0.67
CA SER A 63 -3.21 -12.99 1.28
C SER A 63 -4.59 -13.04 0.67
N TYR A 64 -5.04 -14.26 0.35
CA TYR A 64 -6.41 -14.51 -0.03
C TYR A 64 -7.27 -14.65 1.23
N VAL A 65 -8.31 -13.81 1.35
CA VAL A 65 -9.20 -13.82 2.51
C VAL A 65 -10.31 -14.85 2.33
N ALA A 66 -11.11 -14.69 1.27
CA ALA A 66 -12.24 -15.56 0.95
C ALA A 66 -12.70 -15.35 -0.49
N THR A 67 -13.54 -16.27 -0.96
CA THR A 67 -14.41 -16.10 -2.14
C THR A 67 -15.84 -16.26 -1.69
N GLY A 68 -16.76 -15.58 -2.38
CA GLY A 68 -18.17 -15.63 -2.08
C GLY A 68 -19.01 -15.15 -3.25
N GLN A 69 -20.29 -15.49 -3.21
CA GLN A 69 -21.32 -14.93 -4.08
C GLN A 69 -22.30 -14.14 -3.21
N LEU A 70 -22.65 -12.93 -3.64
CA LEU A 70 -23.73 -12.19 -3.00
C LEU A 70 -25.06 -12.88 -3.31
N SER A 71 -25.99 -12.86 -2.36
CA SER A 71 -27.35 -13.35 -2.65
C SER A 71 -28.07 -12.40 -3.60
N ALA A 72 -29.12 -12.91 -4.25
CA ALA A 72 -29.96 -12.09 -5.14
C ALA A 72 -30.53 -10.88 -4.41
N GLU A 73 -30.91 -11.04 -3.14
CA GLU A 73 -31.50 -9.98 -2.31
C GLU A 73 -30.49 -8.86 -2.00
N ILE A 74 -29.24 -9.20 -1.66
CA ILE A 74 -28.20 -8.19 -1.42
C ILE A 74 -27.82 -7.47 -2.72
N THR A 75 -27.80 -8.20 -3.83
CA THR A 75 -27.47 -7.63 -5.15
C THR A 75 -28.52 -6.59 -5.56
N ALA A 76 -29.82 -6.90 -5.39
CA ALA A 76 -30.90 -5.97 -5.69
C ALA A 76 -30.86 -4.68 -4.85
N LEU A 77 -30.40 -4.74 -3.59
CA LEU A 77 -30.25 -3.56 -2.74
C LEU A 77 -29.15 -2.61 -3.22
N LEU A 78 -28.01 -3.14 -3.69
CA LEU A 78 -26.91 -2.31 -4.21
C LEU A 78 -27.27 -1.60 -5.53
N GLU A 79 -28.17 -2.19 -6.32
CA GLU A 79 -28.63 -1.60 -7.57
C GLU A 79 -29.66 -0.49 -7.34
N ALA A 80 -30.48 -0.58 -6.28
CA ALA A 80 -31.52 0.40 -5.95
C ALA A 80 -30.95 1.73 -5.41
N ASP A 81 -29.79 1.71 -4.73
CA ASP A 81 -29.14 2.90 -4.16
C ASP A 81 -28.26 3.68 -5.16
N ASN A 82 -28.19 3.26 -6.43
CA ASN A 82 -27.51 3.98 -7.51
C ASN A 82 -28.44 4.93 -8.30
N GLY A 83 -29.61 5.26 -7.75
CA GLY A 83 -30.59 6.22 -8.29
C GLY A 83 -30.50 7.60 -7.66
#